data_AF-A0A6J7JIW6-F1
#
_entry.id   AF-A0A6J7JIW6-F1
#
_cell.length_a   1.000
_cell.length_b   1.000
_cell.length_c   1.000
_cell.angle_alpha   90.00
_cell.angle_beta   90.00
_cell.angle_gamma   90.00
#
_symmetry.space_group_name_H-M   'P 1'
#
loop_
_entity.id
_entity.type
_entity.pdbx_description
1 polymer ?
#
loop_
_entity_poly.entity_id
_entity_poly.type
_entity_poly.pdbx_seq_one_letter_code
_entity_poly.pdbx_strand_id
1 'polypeptide(L)' 'MVKELPSARAQVPSWTFLTNHAHVLVCIAQNTEVRLAEIARLVGIGERAVHSIVQDLADLFDF' A
#
# COMPACT_ATOMS: atom_id res chain seq x y z
N MET A 1 11.32 35.08 19.76
CA MET A 1 11.95 33.74 19.79
C MET A 1 10.88 32.69 19.45
N VAL A 2 10.45 32.64 18.19
CA VAL A 2 9.52 31.60 17.71
C VAL A 2 10.32 30.32 17.55
N LYS A 3 10.07 29.34 18.42
CA LYS A 3 10.69 28.02 18.35
C LYS A 3 9.93 27.24 17.28
N GLU A 4 10.48 27.16 16.07
CA GLU A 4 9.95 26.29 15.02
C GLU A 4 9.93 24.86 15.55
N LEU A 5 8.73 24.29 15.68
CA LEU A 5 8.57 22.88 16.00
C LEU A 5 8.91 22.10 14.73
N PRO A 6 9.80 21.10 14.80
CA PRO A 6 10.07 20.26 13.64
C PRO A 6 8.77 19.59 13.21
N SER A 7 8.31 19.87 11.99
CA SER A 7 7.35 19.02 11.30
C SER A 7 8.03 17.69 11.04
N ALA A 8 8.05 16.83 12.06
CA ALA A 8 8.26 15.42 11.86
C ALA A 8 7.13 14.98 10.93
N ARG A 9 7.43 14.91 9.62
CA ARG A 9 6.64 14.10 8.69
C ARG A 9 6.56 12.75 9.39
N ALA A 10 5.39 12.44 9.94
CA ALA A 10 5.16 11.18 10.63
C ALA A 10 5.56 10.09 9.64
N GLN A 11 6.73 9.49 9.86
CA GLN A 11 7.16 8.33 9.10
C GLN A 11 6.17 7.26 9.52
N VAL A 12 5.19 7.04 8.66
CA VAL A 12 4.16 6.04 8.87
C VAL A 12 4.90 4.73 9.11
N PRO A 13 4.68 4.06 10.27
CA PRO A 13 5.43 2.87 10.62
C PRO A 13 5.32 1.85 9.48
N SER A 14 6.47 1.41 9.00
CA SER A 14 6.67 0.51 7.85
C SER A 14 6.17 -0.93 8.09
N TRP A 15 5.25 -1.13 9.03
CA TRP A 15 4.69 -2.42 9.43
C TRP A 15 3.28 -2.69 8.89
N THR A 16 2.71 -1.81 8.07
CA THR A 16 1.54 -2.13 7.23
C THR A 16 1.90 -2.99 6.02
N PHE A 17 3.20 -3.24 5.77
CA PHE A 17 3.68 -3.99 4.62
C PHE A 17 3.11 -5.41 4.60
N LEU A 18 3.24 -6.17 5.70
CA LEU A 18 2.77 -7.57 5.71
C LEU A 18 1.24 -7.68 5.64
N THR A 19 0.50 -6.78 6.31
CA THR A 19 -0.97 -6.83 6.33
C THR A 19 -1.59 -6.32 5.04
N ASN A 20 -1.09 -5.19 4.50
CA ASN A 20 -1.66 -4.62 3.29
C ASN A 20 -1.20 -5.36 2.03
N HIS A 21 0.05 -5.82 1.94
CA HIS A 21 0.49 -6.64 0.79
C HIS A 21 -0.27 -7.96 0.76
N ALA A 22 -0.41 -8.65 1.89
CA ALA A 22 -1.19 -9.89 1.94
C ALA A 22 -2.66 -9.64 1.58
N HIS A 23 -3.26 -8.55 2.06
CA HIS A 23 -4.65 -8.24 1.74
C HIS A 23 -4.85 -7.91 0.26
N VAL A 24 -3.95 -7.10 -0.33
CA VAL A 24 -3.95 -6.80 -1.77
C VAL A 24 -3.75 -8.07 -2.60
N LEU A 25 -2.78 -8.92 -2.22
CA LEU A 25 -2.52 -10.20 -2.88
C LEU A 25 -3.75 -11.11 -2.84
N VAL A 26 -4.42 -11.21 -1.69
CA VAL A 26 -5.65 -12.00 -1.55
C VAL A 26 -6.78 -11.44 -2.42
N CYS A 27 -6.96 -10.11 -2.48
CA CYS A 27 -7.94 -9.49 -3.37
C CYS A 27 -7.68 -9.84 -4.85
N ILE A 28 -6.42 -9.78 -5.28
CA ILE A 28 -6.02 -10.11 -6.66
C ILE A 28 -6.17 -11.61 -6.93
N ALA A 29 -5.81 -12.46 -5.96
CA ALA A 29 -5.93 -13.91 -6.08
C ALA A 29 -7.40 -14.38 -6.14
N GLN A 30 -8.30 -13.67 -5.46
CA GLN A 30 -9.75 -13.94 -5.54
C GLN A 30 -10.36 -13.45 -6.84
N ASN A 31 -9.89 -12.33 -7.37
CA ASN A 31 -10.36 -11.78 -8.63
C ASN A 31 -9.23 -11.02 -9.34
N THR A 32 -8.67 -11.63 -10.39
CA THR A 32 -7.53 -11.07 -11.13
C THR A 32 -7.93 -9.89 -12.02
N GLU A 33 -9.23 -9.68 -12.27
CA GLU A 33 -9.77 -8.53 -13.02
C GLU A 33 -10.17 -7.36 -12.10
N VAL A 34 -9.90 -7.48 -10.80
CA VAL A 34 -10.25 -6.43 -9.83
C VAL A 34 -9.48 -5.14 -10.14
N ARG A 35 -10.19 -4.00 -10.08
CA ARG A 35 -9.58 -2.69 -10.30
C ARG A 35 -8.77 -2.28 -9.06
N LEU A 36 -7.60 -1.68 -9.28
CA LEU A 36 -6.74 -1.17 -8.20
C LEU A 36 -7.47 -0.15 -7.30
N ALA A 37 -8.36 0.65 -7.88
CA ALA A 37 -9.23 1.58 -7.15
C ALA A 37 -10.19 0.85 -6.19
N GLU A 38 -10.69 -0.33 -6.58
CA GLU A 38 -11.57 -1.11 -5.72
C GLU A 38 -10.77 -1.81 -4.60
N ILE A 39 -9.57 -2.30 -4.90
CA ILE A 39 -8.66 -2.83 -3.87
C ILE A 39 -8.33 -1.73 -2.84
N ALA A 40 -8.07 -0.50 -3.30
CA ALA A 40 -7.80 0.64 -2.41
C ALA A 40 -8.95 0.86 -1.43
N ARG A 41 -10.19 0.79 -1.93
CA ARG A 41 -11.41 0.88 -1.12
C ARG A 41 -11.59 -0.28 -0.15
N LEU A 42 -11.35 -1.51 -0.60
CA LEU A 42 -11.49 -2.74 0.20
C LEU A 42 -10.45 -2.83 1.32
N VAL A 43 -9.21 -2.44 1.03
CA VAL A 43 -8.09 -2.48 1.97
C VAL A 43 -8.04 -1.22 2.85
N GLY A 44 -8.72 -0.14 2.45
CA GLY A 44 -8.75 1.13 3.18
C GLY A 44 -7.46 1.93 3.05
N ILE A 45 -6.78 1.81 1.90
CA ILE A 45 -5.54 2.52 1.59
C ILE A 45 -5.71 3.40 0.35
N GLY A 46 -4.77 4.33 0.13
CA GLY A 46 -4.80 5.16 -1.07
C GLY A 46 -4.46 4.37 -2.34
N GLU A 47 -4.99 4.78 -3.49
CA GLU A 47 -4.70 4.16 -4.79
C GLU A 47 -3.20 4.10 -5.10
N ARG A 48 -2.45 5.17 -4.75
CA ARG A 48 -0.98 5.18 -4.89
C ARG A 48 -0.30 4.09 -4.07
N ALA A 49 -0.82 3.79 -2.88
CA ALA A 49 -0.27 2.72 -2.04
C ALA A 49 -0.55 1.35 -2.67
N VAL A 50 -1.76 1.12 -3.18
CA VAL A 50 -2.07 -0.11 -3.94
C VAL A 50 -1.17 -0.25 -5.16
N HIS A 51 -0.96 0.81 -5.93
CA HIS A 51 -0.07 0.80 -7.08
C HIS A 51 1.36 0.40 -6.69
N SER A 52 1.92 0.99 -5.64
CA SER A 52 3.26 0.62 -5.14
C SER A 52 3.31 -0.85 -4.73
N ILE A 53 2.31 -1.33 -3.98
CA ILE A 53 2.23 -2.72 -3.52
C ILE A 53 2.17 -3.69 -4.70
N VAL A 54 1.34 -3.41 -5.72
CA VAL A 54 1.22 -4.27 -6.89
C VAL A 54 2.51 -4.29 -7.71
N GLN A 55 3.20 -3.15 -7.81
CA GLN A 55 4.52 -3.09 -8.44
C GLN A 55 5.54 -3.94 -7.68
N ASP A 56 5.61 -3.79 -6.35
CA ASP A 56 6.51 -4.58 -5.51
C ASP A 56 6.22 -6.10 -5.63
N LEU A 57 4.94 -6.48 -5.74
CA LEU A 57 4.54 -7.87 -5.98
C LEU A 57 4.95 -8.35 -7.38
N ALA A 58 4.76 -7.54 -8.42
CA ALA A 58 5.14 -7.88 -9.79
C ALA A 58 6.66 -8.10 -9.91
N ASP A 59 7.45 -7.20 -9.31
CA ASP A 59 8.91 -7.30 -9.29
C ASP A 59 9.40 -8.57 -8.58
N LEU A 60 8.64 -9.11 -7.61
CA LEU A 60 8.95 -10.37 -6.92
C LEU A 60 8.68 -11.61 -7.79
N PHE A 61 7.70 -11.57 -8.69
CA PHE A 61 7.36 -12.69 -9.57
C PHE A 61 8.20 -12.75 -10.86
N ASP A 62 8.96 -11.69 -11.16
CA ASP A 62 9.75 -11.55 -12.38
C ASP A 62 11.19 -12.12 -12.26
N PHE A 63 11.45 -12.95 -11.24
CA PHE A 63 12.76 -13.61 -10.96
C PHE A 63 12.62 -15.13 -10.89
#